data_AF-A0A662JGH1-F1
#
_entry.id   AF-A0A662JGH1-F1
#
_cell.length_a   1.000
_cell.length_b   1.000
_cell.length_c   1.000
_cell.angle_alpha   90.00
_cell.angle_beta   90.00
_cell.angle_gamma   90.00
#
_symmetry.space_group_name_H-M   'P 1'
#
loop_
_entity.id
_entity.type
_entity.pdbx_description
1 polymer ?
#
loop_
_entity_poly.entity_id
_entity_poly.type
_entity_poly.pdbx_seq_one_letter_code
_entity_poly.pdbx_strand_id
1 'polypeptide(L)' 'MKRGLEIISLKLPEVYVRALDKLVEIGLYRNRSEAIRVAIRDLLRRERQAVNRPLRGVFLKVREELADTV' A
#
# COMPACT_ATOMS: atom_id res chain seq x y z
N MET A 1 -11.93 15.89 5.96
CA MET A 1 -11.02 14.72 5.93
C MET A 1 -11.63 13.61 5.08
N LYS A 2 -11.23 13.46 3.81
CA LYS A 2 -11.62 12.31 2.98
C LYS A 2 -10.95 11.04 3.54
N ARG A 3 -11.63 10.33 4.44
CA ARG A 3 -11.25 8.96 4.85
C ARG A 3 -11.83 7.98 3.85
N GLY A 4 -11.32 8.00 2.62
CA GLY A 4 -11.77 7.14 1.52
C GLY A 4 -10.75 6.06 1.19
N LEU A 5 -11.24 4.90 0.77
CA LEU A 5 -10.43 3.95 -0.01
C LEU A 5 -10.38 4.47 -1.44
N GLU A 6 -9.20 4.51 -2.04
CA GLU A 6 -9.02 4.83 -3.45
C GLU A 6 -8.73 3.56 -4.25
N ILE A 7 -9.30 3.45 -5.45
CA ILE A 7 -9.05 2.33 -6.36
C ILE A 7 -7.82 2.67 -7.17
N ILE A 8 -6.84 1.77 -7.15
CA ILE A 8 -5.59 1.88 -7.91
C ILE A 8 -5.54 0.71 -8.87
N SER A 9 -5.30 0.99 -10.16
CA SER A 9 -5.04 -0.03 -11.17
C SER A 9 -3.52 -0.20 -11.33
N LEU A 10 -3.04 -1.43 -11.24
CA LEU A 10 -1.63 -1.77 -11.26
C LEU A 10 -1.38 -3.00 -12.13
N LYS A 11 -0.28 -3.00 -12.88
CA LYS A 11 0.16 -4.13 -13.70
C LYS A 11 1.18 -4.94 -12.91
N LEU A 12 0.90 -6.23 -12.71
CA LEU A 12 1.80 -7.15 -12.01
C LEU A 12 2.12 -8.34 -12.91
N PRO A 13 3.32 -8.94 -12.77
CA PRO A 13 3.58 -10.27 -13.31
C PRO A 13 2.51 -11.26 -12.86
N GLU A 14 2.09 -12.14 -13.76
CA GLU A 14 1.03 -13.12 -13.52
C GLU A 14 1.33 -14.00 -12.30
N VAL A 15 2.60 -14.38 -12.10
CA VAL A 15 3.06 -15.19 -10.98
C VAL A 15 2.67 -14.57 -9.63
N TYR A 16 2.73 -13.24 -9.49
CA TYR A 16 2.36 -12.55 -8.26
C TYR A 16 0.85 -12.54 -8.04
N VAL A 17 0.07 -12.41 -9.11
CA VAL A 17 -1.40 -12.49 -9.02
C VAL A 17 -1.82 -13.89 -8.57
N ARG A 18 -1.23 -14.94 -9.16
CA ARG A 18 -1.46 -16.33 -8.77
C ARG A 18 -1.03 -16.62 -7.32
N ALA A 19 0.09 -16.05 -6.88
CA ALA A 19 0.50 -16.16 -5.48
C ALA A 19 -0.52 -15.50 -4.54
N LEU A 20 -1.01 -14.30 -4.87
CA LEU A 20 -2.07 -13.64 -4.10
C LEU A 20 -3.36 -14.47 -4.07
N ASP A 21 -3.74 -15.10 -5.19
CA ASP A 21 -4.87 -16.02 -5.24
C ASP A 21 -4.72 -17.17 -4.26
N LYS A 22 -3.53 -17.79 -4.22
CA LYS A 22 -3.30 -18.90 -3.31
C LYS A 22 -3.43 -18.50 -1.85
N LEU A 23 -2.96 -17.30 -1.50
CA LEU A 23 -3.11 -16.75 -0.15
C LEU A 23 -4.58 -16.52 0.24
N VAL A 24 -5.43 -16.18 -0.72
CA VAL A 24 -6.88 -16.05 -0.50
C VAL A 24 -7.55 -17.42 -0.42
N GLU A 25 -7.17 -18.35 -1.30
CA GLU A 25 -7.70 -19.71 -1.37
C GLU A 25 -7.49 -20.48 -0.06
N ILE A 26 -6.31 -20.35 0.56
CA ILE A 26 -6.01 -20.98 1.86
C ILE A 26 -6.65 -20.25 3.06
N GLY A 27 -7.41 -19.17 2.82
CA GLY A 27 -8.11 -18.41 3.85
C GLY A 27 -7.24 -17.46 4.66
N LEU A 28 -5.99 -17.20 4.26
CA LEU A 28 -5.09 -16.30 4.99
C LEU A 28 -5.51 -14.83 4.84
N TYR A 29 -6.10 -14.47 3.70
CA TYR A 29 -6.69 -13.15 3.45
C TYR A 29 -8.08 -13.29 2.83
N ARG A 30 -8.97 -12.34 3.08
CA ARG A 30 -10.34 -12.36 2.55
C ARG A 30 -10.39 -12.10 1.05
N ASN A 31 -9.43 -11.33 0.51
CA ASN A 31 -9.30 -11.04 -0.92
C ASN A 31 -7.91 -10.48 -1.25
N ARG A 32 -7.60 -10.38 -2.55
CA ARG A 32 -6.34 -9.82 -3.05
C ARG A 32 -6.09 -8.40 -2.56
N SER A 33 -7.13 -7.56 -2.51
CA SER A 33 -7.01 -6.16 -2.07
C SER A 33 -6.63 -6.04 -0.60
N GLU A 34 -7.04 -6.98 0.26
CA GLU A 34 -6.59 -7.03 1.66
C GLU A 34 -5.13 -7.43 1.77
N ALA A 35 -4.72 -8.49 1.06
CA ALA A 35 -3.32 -8.94 1.03
C ALA A 35 -2.39 -7.81 0.55
N ILE A 36 -2.76 -7.11 -0.52
CA ILE A 36 -1.99 -5.97 -1.06
C ILE A 36 -1.93 -4.82 -0.06
N ARG A 37 -3.05 -4.47 0.58
CA ARG A 37 -3.07 -3.40 1.60
C ARG A 37 -2.18 -3.74 2.81
N VAL A 38 -2.14 -5.01 3.22
CA VAL A 38 -1.27 -5.49 4.30
C VAL A 38 0.20 -5.36 3.89
N ALA A 39 0.56 -5.84 2.70
CA ALA A 39 1.92 -5.73 2.18
C ALA A 39 2.40 -4.28 2.07
N ILE A 40 1.57 -3.37 1.54
CA ILE A 40 1.88 -1.94 1.44
C ILE A 40 2.05 -1.32 2.83
N ARG A 41 1.13 -1.60 3.77
CA ARG A 41 1.22 -1.07 5.13
C ARG A 41 2.51 -1.52 5.82
N ASP A 42 2.86 -2.79 5.69
CA ASP A 42 4.03 -3.35 6.35
C ASP A 42 5.32 -2.80 5.73
N LEU A 43 5.35 -2.62 4.41
CA LEU A 43 6.43 -1.89 3.71
C LEU A 43 6.57 -0.47 4.26
N LEU A 44 5.49 0.33 4.26
CA LEU A 44 5.53 1.72 4.73
C LEU A 44 5.95 1.83 6.21
N ARG A 45 5.56 0.87 7.06
CA ARG A 45 5.97 0.82 8.46
C ARG A 45 7.46 0.54 8.61
N ARG A 46 7.97 -0.47 7.88
CA ARG A 46 9.40 -0.83 7.90
C ARG A 46 10.26 0.35 7.45
N GLU A 47 9.89 0.97 6.34
CA GLU A 47 10.66 2.07 5.78
C GLU A 47 10.55 3.36 6.64
N ARG A 48 9.47 3.54 7.41
CA ARG A 48 9.37 4.64 8.39
C ARG A 48 10.29 4.43 9.59
N GLN A 49 10.47 3.18 10.02
CA GLN A 49 11.36 2.83 11.15
C GLN A 49 12.83 2.80 10.74
N ALA A 50 13.13 2.51 9.48
CA ALA A 50 14.43 2.70 8.87
C ALA A 50 14.71 4.21 8.70
N VAL A 51 14.99 4.90 9.82
CA VAL A 51 15.33 6.33 9.89
C VAL A 51 16.73 6.56 9.28
N ASN A 52 16.91 6.26 8.00
CA ASN A 52 18.00 6.83 7.20
C ASN A 52 17.67 6.81 5.70
N ARG A 53 17.44 8.00 5.11
CA ARG A 53 17.37 8.35 3.65
C ARG A 53 16.40 7.50 2.78
N PRO A 54 15.23 7.94 2.23
CA PRO A 54 14.81 9.29 1.78
C PRO A 54 13.30 9.64 2.03
N LEU A 55 12.54 8.86 2.80
CA LEU A 55 11.07 8.94 2.85
C LEU A 55 10.47 10.15 3.59
N ARG A 56 11.29 10.91 4.32
CA ARG A 56 10.84 12.17 4.94
C ARG A 56 10.23 13.09 3.88
N GLY A 57 10.80 13.13 2.66
CA GLY A 57 10.28 13.93 1.55
C GLY A 57 8.98 13.39 0.94
N VAL A 58 8.77 12.07 0.91
CA VAL A 58 7.56 11.46 0.34
C VAL A 58 6.34 11.77 1.20
N PHE A 59 6.44 11.58 2.52
CA PHE A 59 5.32 11.87 3.42
C PHE A 59 5.05 13.37 3.61
N LEU A 60 6.08 14.23 3.51
CA LEU A 60 5.89 15.68 3.55
C LEU A 60 5.14 16.18 2.30
N LYS A 61 5.51 15.70 1.10
CA LYS A 61 4.80 16.03 -0.15
C LYS A 61 3.33 15.61 -0.15
N VAL A 62 3.04 14.39 0.30
CA VAL A 62 1.65 13.91 0.38
C VAL A 62 0.80 14.79 1.33
N ARG A 63 1.41 15.35 2.38
CA ARG A 63 0.69 16.26 3.29
C ARG A 63 0.51 17.67 2.70
N GLU A 64 1.47 18.19 1.95
CA GLU A 64 1.34 19.47 1.23
C GLU A 64 0.29 19.38 0.12
N GLU A 65 0.31 18.35 -0.72
CA GLU A 65 -0.68 18.16 -1.80
C GLU A 65 -2.12 18.01 -1.27
N LEU A 66 -2.29 17.39 -0.10
CA LEU A 66 -3.59 17.29 0.56
C LEU A 66 -4.02 18.58 1.29
N ALA A 67 -3.08 19.49 1.58
CA ALA A 67 -3.36 20.79 2.19
C ALA A 67 -3.80 21.83 1.15
N ASP A 68 -3.29 21.75 -0.08
CA ASP A 68 -3.61 22.68 -1.17
C ASP A 68 -4.96 22.42 -1.87
N THR A 69 -5.68 21.35 -1.45
CA THR A 69 -6.98 20.95 -2.04
C THR A 69 -8.18 21.42 -1.20
N VAL A 70 -8.00 22.28 -0.19
CA VAL A 70 -9.09 22.82 0.66
C VAL A 70 -9.02 24.33 0.76
#